data_AF-A0A5J4N9F6-F1
#
_entry.id   AF-A0A5J4N9F6-F1
#
_cell.length_a   1.000
_cell.length_b   1.000
_cell.length_c   1.000
_cell.angle_alpha   90.00
_cell.angle_beta   90.00
_cell.angle_gamma   90.00
#
_symmetry.space_group_name_H-M   'P 1'
#
loop_
_entity.id
_entity.type
_entity.pdbx_description
1 polymer ?
#
loop_
_entity_poly.entity_id
_entity_poly.type
_entity_poly.pdbx_seq_one_letter_code
_entity_poly.pdbx_strand_id
1 'polypeptide(L)'
;MRISEFHEAVTRGDFEQVKLQLSTDRTLINCRKDGLTPLHQACFHGHIDIVEYLLKNGADINARDTNQGYTTLMFAAIRGNHRVTTLINNFLEKAEVDYYTQSSVPTRLRLTSHLADGLYSLISCPNVTPVKIFLLLDPDPKNVTIVSSLLDHCTLVVNVLDDLLDKFFNPHQTHEALALKFHLLACCLRKVREYLTSDAQPRVGGESGIEKRDSQLTIAPRLLSLIRIFLRGGDPHGLPIGQEKFLRQTLLSFPHHESTLWKHVVNQVSGVQPGYSPTSLSVIDQAIKGQGPTVMVFGDEPSYYCTTCGDGQPVKIMLCRECKEVGYCSVTCQRLHWFTHKKFCRILKGKCCW
;
A
#
# COMPACT_ATOMS: atom_id res chain seq x y z
N MET A 1 -10.51 -29.76 25.97
CA MET A 1 -9.49 -29.05 26.79
C MET A 1 -8.53 -28.28 25.87
N ARG A 2 -7.74 -28.96 25.03
CA ARG A 2 -6.75 -28.33 24.13
C ARG A 2 -7.28 -27.22 23.20
N ILE A 3 -8.42 -27.44 22.53
CA ILE A 3 -9.06 -26.41 21.66
C ILE A 3 -9.50 -25.21 22.50
N SER A 4 -10.15 -25.46 23.65
CA SER A 4 -10.65 -24.40 24.53
C SER A 4 -9.53 -23.49 25.03
N GLU A 5 -8.40 -24.07 25.45
CA GLU A 5 -7.20 -23.36 25.90
C GLU A 5 -6.55 -22.56 24.77
N PHE A 6 -6.47 -23.13 23.57
CA PHE A 6 -5.92 -22.43 22.40
C PHE A 6 -6.73 -21.18 22.07
N HIS A 7 -8.06 -21.31 22.00
CA HIS A 7 -8.96 -20.18 21.78
C HIS A 7 -8.87 -19.13 22.90
N GLU A 8 -8.62 -19.54 24.15
CA GLU A 8 -8.43 -18.60 25.26
C GLU A 8 -7.10 -17.84 25.15
N ALA A 9 -6.01 -18.50 24.73
CA ALA A 9 -4.74 -17.83 24.42
C ALA A 9 -4.92 -16.77 23.32
N VAL A 10 -5.62 -17.13 22.24
CA VAL A 10 -5.96 -16.21 21.14
C VAL A 10 -6.80 -15.04 21.63
N THR A 11 -7.83 -15.30 22.45
CA THR A 11 -8.71 -14.26 23.00
C THR A 11 -7.94 -13.27 23.88
N ARG A 12 -7.03 -13.77 24.72
CA ARG A 12 -6.19 -12.95 25.61
C ARG A 12 -5.07 -12.19 24.89
N GLY A 13 -4.77 -12.53 23.64
CA GLY A 13 -3.64 -11.93 22.92
C GLY A 13 -2.29 -12.52 23.31
N ASP A 14 -2.26 -13.74 23.86
CA ASP A 14 -1.02 -14.40 24.29
C ASP A 14 -0.30 -15.02 23.07
N PHE A 15 0.43 -14.15 22.35
CA PHE A 15 1.13 -14.52 21.11
C PHE A 15 2.10 -15.69 21.29
N GLU A 16 2.88 -15.70 22.36
CA GLU A 16 3.88 -16.75 22.62
C GLU A 16 3.20 -18.09 22.91
N GLN A 17 2.10 -18.09 23.67
CA GLN A 17 1.32 -19.30 23.90
C GLN A 17 0.70 -19.82 22.59
N VAL A 18 0.12 -18.95 21.77
CA VAL A 18 -0.44 -19.32 20.45
C VAL A 18 0.64 -19.95 19.55
N LYS A 19 1.83 -19.35 19.52
CA LYS A 19 2.97 -19.84 18.74
C LYS A 19 3.44 -21.21 19.21
N LEU A 20 3.56 -21.42 20.52
CA LEU A 20 3.94 -22.70 21.13
C LEU A 20 2.90 -23.80 20.88
N GLN A 21 1.62 -23.47 21.00
CA GLN A 21 0.55 -24.45 20.77
C GLN A 21 0.49 -24.88 19.30
N LEU A 22 0.63 -23.94 18.35
CA LEU A 22 0.65 -24.25 16.92
C LEU A 22 1.93 -24.98 16.45
N SER A 23 3.07 -24.77 17.12
CA SER A 23 4.27 -25.55 16.83
C SER A 23 4.12 -27.01 17.27
N THR A 24 3.34 -27.26 18.32
CA THR A 24 3.07 -28.61 18.85
C THR A 24 1.92 -29.30 18.11
N ASP A 25 0.90 -28.56 17.68
CA ASP A 25 -0.28 -29.11 17.02
C ASP A 25 -0.85 -28.15 15.97
N ARG A 26 -0.58 -28.48 14.70
CA ARG A 26 -1.03 -27.71 13.54
C ARG A 26 -2.54 -27.81 13.30
N THR A 27 -3.24 -28.81 13.84
CA THR A 27 -4.69 -28.97 13.66
C THR A 27 -5.49 -27.83 14.31
N LEU A 28 -4.87 -27.10 15.24
CA LEU A 28 -5.46 -25.95 15.92
C LEU A 28 -5.66 -24.75 15.00
N ILE A 29 -5.00 -24.65 13.84
CA ILE A 29 -5.02 -23.44 13.00
C ILE A 29 -6.43 -23.05 12.52
N ASN A 30 -7.24 -24.06 12.17
CA ASN A 30 -8.62 -23.91 11.68
C ASN A 30 -9.61 -24.66 12.59
N CYS A 31 -9.24 -24.93 13.84
CA CYS A 31 -10.17 -25.56 14.79
C CYS A 31 -11.36 -24.63 15.07
N ARG A 32 -12.46 -25.19 15.59
CA ARG A 32 -13.67 -24.42 15.89
C ARG A 32 -14.04 -24.53 17.36
N LYS A 33 -14.40 -23.40 17.95
CA LYS A 33 -15.03 -23.28 19.27
C LYS A 33 -16.23 -22.36 19.14
N ASP A 34 -17.40 -22.83 19.54
CA ASP A 34 -18.67 -22.08 19.46
C ASP A 34 -18.96 -21.53 18.05
N GLY A 35 -18.56 -22.30 17.03
CA GLY A 35 -18.73 -21.93 15.62
C GLY A 35 -17.65 -21.01 15.03
N LEU A 36 -16.72 -20.52 15.86
CA LEU A 36 -15.68 -19.57 15.46
C LEU A 36 -14.33 -20.27 15.27
N THR A 37 -13.56 -19.82 14.27
CA THR A 37 -12.14 -20.18 14.14
C THR A 37 -11.27 -19.26 15.01
N PRO A 38 -10.03 -19.65 15.36
CA PRO A 38 -9.06 -18.77 16.00
C PRO A 38 -8.91 -17.42 15.31
N LEU A 39 -8.93 -17.41 13.97
CA LEU A 39 -8.83 -16.19 13.19
C LEU A 39 -10.00 -15.23 13.44
N HIS A 40 -11.24 -15.72 13.61
CA HIS A 40 -12.38 -14.87 13.99
C HIS A 40 -12.14 -14.16 15.32
N GLN A 41 -11.65 -14.88 16.33
CA GLN A 41 -11.39 -14.30 17.65
C GLN A 41 -10.25 -13.29 17.63
N ALA A 42 -9.15 -13.60 16.95
CA ALA A 42 -8.03 -12.67 16.78
C ALA A 42 -8.48 -11.39 16.06
N CYS A 43 -9.33 -11.53 15.03
CA CYS A 43 -9.87 -10.39 14.28
C CYS A 43 -10.82 -9.52 15.11
N PHE A 44 -11.68 -10.14 15.91
CA PHE A 44 -12.60 -9.43 16.80
C PHE A 44 -11.88 -8.66 17.91
N HIS A 45 -10.82 -9.23 18.49
CA HIS A 45 -10.07 -8.59 19.58
C HIS A 45 -8.97 -7.64 19.08
N GLY A 46 -8.63 -7.68 17.78
CA GLY A 46 -7.66 -6.75 17.19
C GLY A 46 -6.20 -7.15 17.38
N HIS A 47 -5.93 -8.42 17.68
CA HIS A 47 -4.57 -8.95 17.91
C HIS A 47 -3.84 -9.17 16.57
N ILE A 48 -3.31 -8.07 16.00
CA ILE A 48 -2.74 -8.02 14.64
C ILE A 48 -1.61 -9.04 14.45
N ASP A 49 -0.75 -9.19 15.44
CA ASP A 49 0.37 -10.14 15.45
C ASP A 49 -0.12 -11.60 15.39
N ILE A 50 -1.15 -11.94 16.14
CA ILE A 50 -1.81 -13.25 16.08
C ILE A 50 -2.50 -13.44 14.73
N VAL A 51 -3.23 -12.44 14.23
CA VAL A 51 -3.87 -12.51 12.90
C VAL A 51 -2.82 -12.80 11.82
N GLU A 52 -1.73 -12.03 11.79
CA GLU A 52 -0.65 -12.21 10.82
C GLU A 52 -0.02 -13.60 10.91
N TYR A 53 0.23 -14.08 12.13
CA TYR A 53 0.80 -15.39 12.36
C TYR A 53 -0.15 -16.51 11.93
N LEU A 54 -1.44 -16.43 12.27
CA LEU A 54 -2.43 -17.42 11.86
C LEU A 54 -2.53 -17.50 10.33
N LEU A 55 -2.64 -16.36 9.65
CA LEU A 55 -2.72 -16.30 8.18
C LEU A 55 -1.46 -16.88 7.52
N LYS A 56 -0.27 -16.52 7.99
CA LYS A 56 1.00 -17.09 7.49
C LYS A 56 1.13 -18.60 7.70
N ASN A 57 0.36 -19.17 8.61
CA ASN A 57 0.36 -20.60 8.91
C ASN A 57 -0.84 -21.36 8.31
N GLY A 58 -1.57 -20.75 7.36
CA GLY A 58 -2.64 -21.41 6.60
C GLY A 58 -4.02 -21.34 7.26
N ALA A 59 -4.27 -20.34 8.11
CA ALA A 59 -5.63 -20.06 8.56
C ALA A 59 -6.50 -19.64 7.37
N ASP A 60 -7.69 -20.21 7.27
CA ASP A 60 -8.65 -19.87 6.21
C ASP A 60 -9.15 -18.44 6.38
N ILE A 61 -8.64 -17.53 5.56
CA ILE A 61 -9.00 -16.11 5.55
C ILE A 61 -10.48 -15.89 5.25
N ASN A 62 -11.09 -16.79 4.48
CA ASN A 62 -12.49 -16.73 4.05
C ASN A 62 -13.40 -17.57 4.94
N ALA A 63 -12.90 -18.08 6.07
CA ALA A 63 -13.66 -18.85 7.02
C ALA A 63 -14.91 -18.07 7.44
N ARG A 64 -16.06 -18.75 7.41
CA ARG A 64 -17.34 -18.27 7.91
C ARG A 64 -17.63 -18.88 9.27
N ASP A 65 -18.20 -18.10 10.18
CA ASP A 65 -18.75 -18.64 11.42
C ASP A 65 -19.97 -19.52 11.13
N THR A 66 -20.27 -20.45 12.05
CA THR A 66 -21.41 -21.37 11.86
C THR A 66 -22.74 -20.76 12.27
N ASN A 67 -22.76 -19.60 12.94
CA ASN A 67 -23.99 -19.04 13.48
C ASN A 67 -24.66 -18.11 12.47
N GLN A 68 -23.93 -17.13 11.93
CA GLN A 68 -24.48 -16.12 11.01
C GLN A 68 -23.85 -16.12 9.62
N GLY A 69 -22.80 -16.90 9.40
CA GLY A 69 -22.07 -16.94 8.14
C GLY A 69 -21.17 -15.73 7.89
N TYR A 70 -20.87 -14.96 8.94
CA TYR A 70 -19.95 -13.82 8.92
C TYR A 70 -18.50 -14.28 8.74
N THR A 71 -17.76 -13.51 7.94
CA THR A 71 -16.34 -13.76 7.69
C THR A 71 -15.46 -13.12 8.76
N THR A 72 -14.22 -13.56 8.86
CA THR A 72 -13.20 -12.98 9.76
C THR A 72 -13.03 -11.46 9.56
N LEU A 73 -13.08 -10.99 8.30
CA LEU A 73 -13.06 -9.57 7.94
C LEU A 73 -14.25 -8.79 8.54
N MET A 74 -15.46 -9.37 8.53
CA MET A 74 -16.65 -8.74 9.11
C MET A 74 -16.48 -8.57 10.62
N PHE A 75 -15.90 -9.55 11.33
CA PHE A 75 -15.62 -9.42 12.76
C PHE A 75 -14.63 -8.27 13.06
N ALA A 76 -13.57 -8.11 12.27
CA ALA A 76 -12.65 -6.99 12.41
C ALA A 76 -13.34 -5.64 12.14
N ALA A 77 -14.17 -5.58 11.10
CA ALA A 77 -14.91 -4.37 10.72
C ALA A 77 -15.95 -3.95 11.78
N ILE A 78 -16.76 -4.89 12.30
CA ILE A 78 -17.77 -4.65 13.35
C ILE A 78 -17.12 -4.06 14.61
N ARG A 79 -15.89 -4.48 14.91
CA ARG A 79 -15.13 -4.00 16.08
C ARG A 79 -14.29 -2.75 15.82
N GLY A 80 -14.25 -2.25 14.58
CA GLY A 80 -13.46 -1.08 14.21
C GLY A 80 -11.95 -1.35 14.20
N ASN A 81 -11.52 -2.61 14.07
CA ASN A 81 -10.10 -2.99 14.08
C ASN A 81 -9.45 -2.71 12.71
N HIS A 82 -9.32 -1.43 12.35
CA HIS A 82 -8.89 -0.99 11.01
C HIS A 82 -7.55 -1.59 10.55
N ARG A 83 -6.58 -1.75 11.46
CA ARG A 83 -5.29 -2.34 11.12
C ARG A 83 -5.41 -3.82 10.74
N VAL A 84 -6.30 -4.57 11.40
CA VAL A 84 -6.61 -5.95 11.04
C VAL A 84 -7.36 -6.00 9.71
N THR A 85 -8.36 -5.14 9.51
CA THR A 85 -9.07 -5.02 8.23
C THR A 85 -8.11 -4.74 7.07
N THR A 86 -7.17 -3.81 7.26
CA THR A 86 -6.13 -3.50 6.29
C THR A 86 -5.23 -4.70 6.04
N LEU A 87 -4.81 -5.42 7.08
CA LEU A 87 -3.99 -6.61 6.94
C LEU A 87 -4.71 -7.69 6.13
N ILE A 88 -5.96 -8.01 6.46
CA ILE A 88 -6.76 -9.04 5.78
C ILE A 88 -6.99 -8.67 4.31
N ASN A 89 -7.41 -7.43 4.03
CA ASN A 89 -7.65 -6.97 2.65
C ASN A 89 -6.39 -6.97 1.77
N ASN A 90 -5.21 -6.92 2.39
CA ASN A 90 -3.93 -6.88 1.70
C ASN A 90 -3.13 -8.19 1.85
N PHE A 91 -3.71 -9.21 2.47
CA PHE A 91 -3.03 -10.48 2.69
C PHE A 91 -3.04 -11.30 1.40
N LEU A 92 -1.84 -11.63 0.93
CA LEU A 92 -1.61 -12.60 -0.12
C LEU A 92 -0.72 -13.71 0.46
N GLU A 93 -1.11 -14.96 0.27
CA GLU A 93 -0.27 -16.09 0.63
C GLU A 93 1.00 -16.08 -0.23
N LYS A 94 2.17 -16.32 0.37
CA LYS A 94 3.43 -16.29 -0.38
C LYS A 94 3.46 -17.32 -1.52
N ALA A 95 2.82 -18.47 -1.31
CA ALA A 95 2.68 -19.54 -2.30
C ALA A 95 2.07 -19.05 -3.63
N GLU A 96 1.22 -18.02 -3.60
CA GLU A 96 0.58 -17.44 -4.77
C GLU A 96 1.59 -16.77 -5.70
N VAL A 97 2.62 -16.13 -5.14
CA VAL A 97 3.71 -15.52 -5.93
C VAL A 97 4.79 -16.56 -6.24
N ASP A 98 5.08 -17.46 -5.30
CA ASP A 98 6.06 -18.54 -5.50
C ASP A 98 5.65 -19.49 -6.63
N TYR A 99 4.35 -19.63 -6.92
CA TYR A 99 3.84 -20.35 -8.10
C TYR A 99 4.54 -19.91 -9.40
N TYR A 100 4.77 -18.61 -9.59
CA TYR A 100 5.40 -18.07 -10.80
C TYR A 100 6.89 -18.42 -10.94
N THR A 101 7.51 -19.01 -9.92
CA THR A 101 8.90 -19.52 -10.01
C THR A 101 8.99 -20.92 -10.60
N GLN A 102 7.84 -21.61 -10.73
CA GLN A 102 7.80 -23.00 -11.18
C GLN A 102 8.07 -23.14 -12.68
N SER A 103 8.66 -24.27 -13.07
CA SER A 103 8.95 -24.60 -14.47
C SER A 103 7.69 -24.90 -15.31
N SER A 104 6.56 -25.15 -14.67
CA SER A 104 5.25 -25.33 -15.30
C SER A 104 4.66 -24.03 -15.85
N VAL A 105 5.03 -22.89 -15.26
CA VAL A 105 4.49 -21.57 -15.62
C VAL A 105 5.04 -21.11 -16.97
N PRO A 106 4.22 -20.52 -17.87
CA PRO A 106 4.67 -19.99 -19.15
C PRO A 106 5.82 -19.00 -19.00
N THR A 107 6.81 -19.04 -19.90
CA THR A 107 8.03 -18.19 -19.82
C THR A 107 7.72 -16.71 -19.68
N ARG A 108 6.63 -16.22 -20.29
CA ARG A 108 6.19 -14.80 -20.21
C ARG A 108 5.72 -14.35 -18.82
N LEU A 109 5.53 -15.29 -17.89
CA LEU A 109 5.09 -15.10 -16.50
C LEU A 109 6.11 -15.63 -15.49
N ARG A 110 7.16 -16.34 -15.94
CA ARG A 110 8.07 -17.07 -15.04
C ARG A 110 9.05 -16.12 -14.37
N LEU A 111 8.98 -16.02 -13.04
CA LEU A 111 9.86 -15.21 -12.21
C LEU A 111 11.06 -16.03 -11.71
N THR A 112 12.17 -15.34 -11.43
CA THR A 112 13.21 -15.90 -10.55
C THR A 112 12.77 -15.78 -9.09
N SER A 113 13.32 -16.60 -8.19
CA SER A 113 12.99 -16.53 -6.75
C SER A 113 13.23 -15.13 -6.17
N HIS A 114 14.31 -14.45 -6.58
CA HIS A 114 14.59 -13.08 -6.15
C HIS A 114 13.53 -12.06 -6.63
N LEU A 115 13.07 -12.18 -7.89
CA LEU A 115 12.00 -11.31 -8.41
C LEU A 115 10.65 -11.60 -7.73
N ALA A 116 10.36 -12.88 -7.44
CA ALA A 116 9.18 -13.28 -6.69
C ALA A 116 9.18 -12.69 -5.27
N ASP A 117 10.30 -12.78 -4.55
CA ASP A 117 10.45 -12.17 -3.23
C ASP A 117 10.27 -10.63 -3.26
N GLY A 118 10.86 -9.98 -4.27
CA GLY A 118 10.70 -8.53 -4.48
C GLY A 118 9.25 -8.13 -4.77
N LEU A 119 8.56 -8.88 -5.64
CA LEU A 119 7.16 -8.66 -5.97
C LEU A 119 6.26 -8.90 -4.76
N TYR A 120 6.50 -9.99 -4.02
CA TYR A 120 5.76 -10.30 -2.80
C TYR A 120 5.92 -9.19 -1.74
N SER A 121 7.15 -8.68 -1.56
CA SER A 121 7.41 -7.55 -0.66
C SER A 121 6.68 -6.29 -1.10
N LEU A 122 6.59 -6.02 -2.41
CA LEU A 122 5.86 -4.86 -2.95
C LEU A 122 4.34 -5.01 -2.74
N ILE A 123 3.79 -6.19 -3.01
CA ILE A 123 2.36 -6.50 -2.80
C ILE A 123 2.01 -6.44 -1.31
N SER A 124 2.90 -6.88 -0.42
CA SER A 124 2.64 -6.90 1.03
C SER A 124 2.69 -5.50 1.67
N CYS A 125 3.17 -4.48 0.96
CA CYS A 125 3.19 -3.11 1.47
C CYS A 125 1.75 -2.58 1.67
N PRO A 126 1.36 -2.13 2.88
CA PRO A 126 -0.01 -1.66 3.14
C PRO A 126 -0.30 -0.31 2.48
N ASN A 127 0.73 0.51 2.25
CA ASN A 127 0.62 1.78 1.54
C ASN A 127 1.16 1.64 0.12
N VAL A 128 0.29 1.89 -0.87
CA VAL A 128 0.59 1.76 -2.30
C VAL A 128 0.34 3.07 -3.06
N THR A 129 0.61 4.22 -2.45
CA THR A 129 0.60 5.47 -3.23
C THR A 129 1.61 5.37 -4.39
N PRO A 130 1.32 5.99 -5.56
CA PRO A 130 2.24 5.94 -6.69
C PRO A 130 3.67 6.39 -6.33
N VAL A 131 3.80 7.45 -5.53
CA VAL A 131 5.11 7.94 -5.08
C VAL A 131 5.81 6.93 -4.17
N LYS A 132 5.09 6.26 -3.27
CA LYS A 132 5.67 5.20 -2.44
C LYS A 132 6.19 4.04 -3.29
N ILE A 133 5.41 3.62 -4.28
CA ILE A 133 5.81 2.56 -5.22
C ILE A 133 7.09 2.96 -5.97
N PHE A 134 7.17 4.17 -6.50
CA PHE A 134 8.37 4.64 -7.20
C PHE A 134 9.60 4.69 -6.29
N LEU A 135 9.45 5.12 -5.04
CA LEU A 135 10.54 5.10 -4.06
C LEU A 135 11.01 3.70 -3.68
N LEU A 136 10.12 2.70 -3.73
CA LEU A 136 10.47 1.31 -3.47
C LEU A 136 11.18 0.65 -4.67
N LEU A 137 10.81 1.03 -5.89
CA LEU A 137 11.41 0.51 -7.13
C LEU A 137 12.79 1.08 -7.42
N ASP A 138 13.07 2.30 -6.96
CA ASP A 138 14.33 2.99 -7.21
C ASP A 138 14.85 3.62 -5.90
N PRO A 139 15.24 2.76 -4.94
CA PRO A 139 15.69 3.24 -3.64
C PRO A 139 17.05 3.95 -3.75
N ASP A 140 17.34 4.80 -2.78
CA ASP A 140 18.67 5.43 -2.63
C ASP A 140 19.76 4.34 -2.70
N PRO A 141 20.89 4.53 -3.41
CA PRO A 141 21.98 3.56 -3.47
C PRO A 141 22.52 3.13 -2.09
N LYS A 142 22.25 3.88 -1.02
CA LYS A 142 22.55 3.48 0.38
C LYS A 142 21.54 2.52 1.00
N ASN A 143 20.42 2.24 0.32
CA ASN A 143 19.29 1.47 0.82
C ASN A 143 18.73 0.54 -0.28
N VAL A 144 19.62 -0.19 -0.97
CA VAL A 144 19.23 -1.15 -2.02
C VAL A 144 18.33 -2.23 -1.41
N THR A 145 17.09 -2.30 -1.88
CA THR A 145 16.11 -3.32 -1.49
C THR A 145 15.97 -4.36 -2.60
N ILE A 146 15.46 -5.55 -2.27
CA ILE A 146 15.13 -6.64 -3.23
C ILE A 146 14.25 -6.12 -4.38
N VAL A 147 13.42 -5.11 -4.08
CA VAL A 147 12.45 -4.46 -4.99
C VAL A 147 13.13 -3.69 -6.14
N SER A 148 14.40 -3.27 -6.01
CA SER A 148 15.14 -2.56 -7.06
C SER A 148 15.28 -3.36 -8.36
N SER A 149 15.40 -4.68 -8.26
CA SER A 149 15.51 -5.59 -9.43
C SER A 149 14.23 -5.69 -10.27
N LEU A 150 13.07 -5.30 -9.70
CA LEU A 150 11.80 -5.27 -10.42
C LEU A 150 11.79 -4.21 -11.52
N LEU A 151 12.56 -3.13 -11.33
CA LEU A 151 12.63 -2.01 -12.28
C LEU A 151 13.15 -2.48 -13.65
N ASP A 152 14.12 -3.38 -13.66
CA ASP A 152 14.71 -3.90 -14.90
C ASP A 152 13.84 -4.97 -15.57
N HIS A 153 12.84 -5.51 -14.85
CA HIS A 153 11.94 -6.57 -15.31
C HIS A 153 10.47 -6.13 -15.35
N CYS A 154 10.19 -4.83 -15.49
CA CYS A 154 8.84 -4.26 -15.38
C CYS A 154 7.80 -4.99 -16.25
N THR A 155 8.12 -5.35 -17.49
CA THR A 155 7.18 -6.04 -18.38
C THR A 155 6.77 -7.40 -17.84
N LEU A 156 7.72 -8.18 -17.33
CA LEU A 156 7.45 -9.50 -16.76
C LEU A 156 6.63 -9.38 -15.47
N VAL A 157 6.99 -8.43 -14.60
CA VAL A 157 6.28 -8.17 -13.34
C VAL A 157 4.85 -7.69 -13.59
N VAL A 158 4.64 -6.82 -14.59
CA VAL A 158 3.30 -6.37 -15.00
C VAL A 158 2.45 -7.56 -15.49
N ASN A 159 3.01 -8.45 -16.31
CA ASN A 159 2.26 -9.62 -16.78
C ASN A 159 1.82 -10.52 -15.61
N VAL A 160 2.67 -10.69 -14.59
CA VAL A 160 2.32 -11.47 -13.39
C VAL A 160 1.24 -10.76 -12.57
N LEU A 161 1.31 -9.44 -12.43
CA LEU A 161 0.26 -8.67 -11.74
C LEU A 161 -1.08 -8.73 -12.48
N ASP A 162 -1.07 -8.70 -13.81
CA ASP A 162 -2.28 -8.85 -14.62
C ASP A 162 -2.87 -10.28 -14.47
N ASP A 163 -2.02 -11.31 -14.48
CA ASP A 163 -2.45 -12.70 -14.25
C ASP A 163 -3.01 -12.92 -12.83
N LEU A 164 -2.37 -12.34 -11.81
CA LEU A 164 -2.88 -12.31 -10.44
C LEU A 164 -4.20 -11.56 -10.33
N LEU A 165 -4.35 -10.44 -11.04
CA LEU A 165 -5.60 -9.68 -11.10
C LEU A 165 -6.74 -10.54 -11.65
N ASP A 166 -6.52 -11.26 -12.74
CA ASP A 166 -7.53 -12.15 -13.32
C ASP A 166 -7.84 -13.35 -12.41
N LYS A 167 -6.82 -13.89 -11.72
CA LYS A 167 -6.98 -15.00 -10.78
C LYS A 167 -7.80 -14.61 -9.55
N PHE A 168 -7.55 -13.43 -8.98
CA PHE A 168 -8.17 -12.99 -7.73
C PHE A 168 -9.44 -12.17 -7.93
N PHE A 169 -9.74 -11.74 -9.15
CA PHE A 169 -11.01 -11.08 -9.41
C PHE A 169 -12.14 -12.11 -9.52
N ASN A 170 -12.97 -12.18 -8.47
CA ASN A 170 -14.22 -12.92 -8.48
C ASN A 170 -15.34 -12.02 -7.92
N PRO A 171 -16.37 -11.65 -8.71
CA PRO A 171 -17.44 -10.73 -8.32
C PRO A 171 -18.24 -11.09 -7.04
N HIS A 172 -18.04 -12.30 -6.51
CA HIS A 172 -18.73 -12.80 -5.31
C HIS A 172 -17.78 -13.13 -4.15
N GLN A 173 -16.49 -12.81 -4.26
CA GLN A 173 -15.49 -13.03 -3.21
C GLN A 173 -14.84 -11.72 -2.75
N THR A 174 -14.23 -11.76 -1.58
CA THR A 174 -13.64 -10.61 -0.85
C THR A 174 -12.35 -10.06 -1.44
N HIS A 175 -11.90 -10.55 -2.60
CA HIS A 175 -10.60 -10.23 -3.17
C HIS A 175 -10.60 -8.99 -4.10
N GLU A 176 -11.71 -8.27 -4.23
CA GLU A 176 -11.79 -7.05 -5.06
C GLU A 176 -10.73 -5.99 -4.66
N ALA A 177 -10.40 -5.87 -3.37
CA ALA A 177 -9.37 -4.95 -2.89
C ALA A 177 -7.95 -5.32 -3.37
N LEU A 178 -7.62 -6.62 -3.36
CA LEU A 178 -6.36 -7.14 -3.91
C LEU A 178 -6.30 -6.95 -5.43
N ALA A 179 -7.39 -7.24 -6.14
CA ALA A 179 -7.46 -7.02 -7.59
C ALA A 179 -7.22 -5.54 -7.94
N LEU A 180 -7.87 -4.60 -7.24
CA LEU A 180 -7.64 -3.17 -7.41
C LEU A 180 -6.17 -2.79 -7.12
N LYS A 181 -5.57 -3.41 -6.09
CA LYS A 181 -4.16 -3.22 -5.76
C LYS A 181 -3.21 -3.73 -6.85
N PHE A 182 -3.44 -4.93 -7.37
CA PHE A 182 -2.64 -5.49 -8.48
C PHE A 182 -2.69 -4.58 -9.70
N HIS A 183 -3.89 -4.08 -10.04
CA HIS A 183 -4.06 -3.12 -11.13
C HIS A 183 -3.26 -1.83 -10.90
N LEU A 184 -3.36 -1.26 -9.69
CA LEU A 184 -2.62 -0.04 -9.33
C LEU A 184 -1.10 -0.23 -9.44
N LEU A 185 -0.58 -1.35 -8.92
CA LEU A 185 0.84 -1.71 -9.04
C LEU A 185 1.26 -1.86 -10.51
N ALA A 186 0.45 -2.54 -11.32
CA ALA A 186 0.72 -2.75 -12.74
C ALA A 186 0.73 -1.41 -13.51
N CYS A 187 -0.24 -0.53 -13.25
CA CYS A 187 -0.27 0.82 -13.83
C CYS A 187 0.95 1.66 -13.42
N CYS A 188 1.40 1.58 -12.16
CA CYS A 188 2.60 2.27 -11.71
C CYS A 188 3.85 1.78 -12.45
N LEU A 189 4.03 0.46 -12.59
CA LEU A 189 5.15 -0.13 -13.33
C LEU A 189 5.11 0.21 -14.83
N ARG A 190 3.93 0.20 -15.46
CA ARG A 190 3.76 0.65 -16.84
C ARG A 190 4.18 2.11 -17.01
N LYS A 191 3.81 2.99 -16.06
CA LYS A 191 4.18 4.41 -16.11
C LYS A 191 5.67 4.63 -15.91
N VAL A 192 6.29 3.88 -15.01
CA VAL A 192 7.75 3.87 -14.82
C VAL A 192 8.46 3.42 -16.10
N ARG A 193 7.99 2.34 -16.73
CA ARG A 193 8.55 1.86 -18.00
C ARG A 193 8.41 2.93 -19.10
N GLU A 194 7.22 3.49 -19.29
CA GLU A 194 6.96 4.56 -20.26
C GLU A 194 7.95 5.71 -20.07
N TYR A 195 8.14 6.16 -18.82
CA TYR A 195 9.07 7.22 -18.47
C TYR A 195 10.52 6.87 -18.83
N LEU A 196 10.98 5.67 -18.48
CA LEU A 196 12.36 5.21 -18.75
C LEU A 196 12.64 4.97 -20.24
N THR A 197 11.63 4.61 -21.03
CA THR A 197 11.75 4.40 -22.48
C THR A 197 11.56 5.67 -23.30
N SER A 198 10.94 6.71 -22.72
CA SER A 198 10.74 7.98 -23.41
C SER A 198 12.05 8.78 -23.48
N ASP A 199 12.36 9.33 -24.65
CA ASP A 199 13.43 10.33 -24.85
C ASP A 199 13.21 11.63 -24.05
N ALA A 200 12.09 11.72 -23.31
CA ALA A 200 11.65 12.82 -22.48
C ALA A 200 12.29 12.83 -21.08
N GLN A 201 13.52 12.32 -20.93
CA GLN A 201 14.35 12.82 -19.84
C GLN A 201 14.44 14.34 -20.03
N PRO A 202 14.03 15.17 -19.05
CA PRO A 202 14.33 16.58 -19.15
C PRO A 202 15.83 16.69 -19.27
N ARG A 203 16.33 17.12 -20.45
CA ARG A 203 17.72 17.54 -20.60
C ARG A 203 17.96 18.52 -19.45
N VAL A 204 18.88 18.19 -18.56
CA VAL A 204 19.29 19.09 -17.47
C VAL A 204 19.78 20.37 -18.15
N GLY A 205 18.91 21.36 -18.24
CA GLY A 205 19.07 22.51 -19.09
C GLY A 205 18.01 23.55 -18.78
N GLY A 206 18.34 24.45 -17.86
CA GLY A 206 17.66 25.74 -17.73
C GLY A 206 16.76 25.94 -16.52
N GLU A 207 17.20 25.64 -15.30
CA GLU A 207 16.73 26.40 -14.12
C GLU A 207 17.93 27.18 -13.57
N SER A 208 18.05 28.43 -14.02
CA SER A 208 18.97 29.42 -13.46
C SER A 208 18.54 29.75 -12.03
N GLY A 209 19.30 29.28 -11.04
CA GLY A 209 19.07 29.64 -9.64
C GLY A 209 19.84 28.80 -8.61
N ILE A 210 21.17 28.94 -8.60
CA ILE A 210 22.08 28.62 -7.49
C ILE A 210 21.88 27.23 -6.82
N GLU A 211 22.39 26.18 -7.46
CA GLU A 211 22.81 24.99 -6.71
C GLU A 211 24.32 25.07 -6.47
N LYS A 212 24.69 25.30 -5.20
CA LYS A 212 26.07 25.09 -4.75
C LYS A 212 26.40 23.62 -4.99
N ARG A 213 27.46 23.39 -5.77
CA ARG A 213 28.05 22.08 -6.04
C ARG A 213 28.49 21.45 -4.72
N ASP A 214 27.73 20.49 -4.23
CA ASP A 214 28.27 19.45 -3.37
C ASP A 214 28.82 18.34 -4.26
N SER A 215 30.14 18.29 -4.31
CA SER A 215 30.93 17.27 -4.98
C SER A 215 30.88 15.94 -4.21
N GLN A 216 29.79 15.20 -4.39
CA GLN A 216 29.75 13.75 -4.26
C GLN A 216 28.93 13.21 -5.43
N LEU A 217 29.55 12.39 -6.28
CA LEU A 217 28.96 11.81 -7.48
C LEU A 217 27.95 10.72 -7.11
N THR A 218 26.87 11.08 -6.40
CA THR A 218 25.72 10.20 -6.18
C THR A 218 24.90 10.16 -7.47
N ILE A 219 24.85 9.00 -8.11
CA ILE A 219 23.92 8.73 -9.21
C ILE A 219 22.52 9.06 -8.68
N ALA A 220 21.90 10.10 -9.22
CA ALA A 220 20.54 10.47 -8.81
C ALA A 220 19.59 9.31 -9.13
N PRO A 221 18.58 9.04 -8.28
CA PRO A 221 17.60 7.97 -8.53
C PRO A 221 17.00 8.14 -9.93
N ARG A 222 16.96 7.04 -10.72
CA ARG A 222 16.40 6.96 -12.08
C ARG A 222 14.99 7.58 -12.18
N LEU A 223 14.21 7.55 -11.11
CA LEU A 223 12.81 7.98 -11.06
C LEU A 223 12.60 9.35 -10.38
N LEU A 224 13.66 10.05 -9.96
CA LEU A 224 13.54 11.31 -9.20
C LEU A 224 12.68 12.36 -9.91
N SER A 225 12.90 12.54 -11.22
CA SER A 225 12.15 13.51 -12.03
C SER A 225 10.68 13.09 -12.19
N LEU A 226 10.40 11.79 -12.34
CA LEU A 226 9.03 11.27 -12.37
C LEU A 226 8.31 11.52 -11.03
N ILE A 227 8.99 11.26 -9.91
CA ILE A 227 8.46 11.52 -8.56
C ILE A 227 8.13 13.02 -8.41
N ARG A 228 9.02 13.91 -8.86
CA ARG A 228 8.76 15.36 -8.84
C ARG A 228 7.51 15.74 -9.64
N ILE A 229 7.29 15.15 -10.81
CA ILE A 229 6.07 15.37 -11.62
C ILE A 229 4.82 14.97 -10.81
N PHE A 230 4.87 13.82 -10.12
CA PHE A 230 3.76 13.31 -9.33
C PHE A 230 3.48 14.13 -8.07
N LEU A 231 4.51 14.76 -7.50
CA LEU A 231 4.39 15.62 -6.32
C LEU A 231 3.96 17.05 -6.65
N ARG A 232 3.95 17.48 -7.92
CA ARG A 232 3.52 18.84 -8.30
C ARG A 232 2.10 19.12 -7.80
N GLY A 233 1.99 20.03 -6.84
CA GLY A 233 0.72 20.51 -6.30
C GLY A 233 0.12 21.63 -7.15
N GLY A 234 -1.18 21.88 -6.97
CA GLY A 234 -1.84 23.09 -7.47
C GLY A 234 -2.81 23.71 -6.46
N ASP A 235 -3.36 24.86 -6.82
CA ASP A 235 -4.27 25.63 -5.97
C ASP A 235 -5.70 25.03 -5.96
N PRO A 236 -6.50 25.19 -4.89
CA PRO A 236 -6.22 25.96 -3.67
C PRO A 236 -5.66 25.13 -2.49
N HIS A 237 -5.68 23.80 -2.56
CA HIS A 237 -5.33 22.92 -1.43
C HIS A 237 -3.91 22.33 -1.47
N GLY A 238 -3.13 22.61 -2.51
CA GLY A 238 -1.74 22.13 -2.61
C GLY A 238 -1.60 20.62 -2.84
N LEU A 239 -2.69 19.93 -3.21
CA LEU A 239 -2.72 18.48 -3.40
C LEU A 239 -1.94 18.06 -4.65
N PRO A 240 -1.24 16.91 -4.65
CA PRO A 240 -0.41 16.48 -5.78
C PRO A 240 -1.25 16.11 -7.02
N ILE A 241 -1.42 17.07 -7.95
CA ILE A 241 -2.27 16.92 -9.15
C ILE A 241 -1.77 15.77 -10.04
N GLY A 242 -0.46 15.55 -10.10
CA GLY A 242 0.13 14.46 -10.88
C GLY A 242 -0.35 13.08 -10.42
N GLN A 243 -0.31 12.83 -9.10
CA GLN A 243 -0.87 11.61 -8.51
C GLN A 243 -2.37 11.50 -8.78
N GLU A 244 -3.11 12.59 -8.56
CA GLU A 244 -4.57 12.58 -8.71
C GLU A 244 -4.99 12.26 -10.15
N LYS A 245 -4.36 12.87 -11.16
CA LYS A 245 -4.64 12.58 -12.57
C LYS A 245 -4.29 11.14 -12.93
N PHE A 246 -3.14 10.66 -12.48
CA PHE A 246 -2.70 9.29 -12.73
C PHE A 246 -3.65 8.24 -12.11
N LEU A 247 -4.09 8.48 -10.88
CA LEU A 247 -5.01 7.58 -10.18
C LEU A 247 -6.39 7.55 -10.86
N ARG A 248 -6.91 8.70 -11.31
CA ARG A 248 -8.15 8.75 -12.10
C ARG A 248 -8.04 7.96 -13.41
N GLN A 249 -6.91 8.07 -14.10
CA GLN A 249 -6.66 7.25 -15.31
C GLN A 249 -6.59 5.76 -14.96
N THR A 250 -5.95 5.40 -13.84
CA THR A 250 -5.86 4.03 -13.35
C THR A 250 -7.26 3.45 -13.06
N LEU A 251 -8.15 4.24 -12.47
CA LEU A 251 -9.55 3.83 -12.23
C LEU A 251 -10.29 3.54 -13.54
N LEU A 252 -10.12 4.40 -14.55
CA LEU A 252 -10.77 4.23 -15.85
C LEU A 252 -10.24 3.01 -16.63
N SER A 253 -9.00 2.59 -16.37
CA SER A 253 -8.39 1.43 -17.04
C SER A 253 -8.59 0.11 -16.31
N PHE A 254 -9.35 0.07 -15.21
CA PHE A 254 -9.60 -1.17 -14.48
C PHE A 254 -10.44 -2.12 -15.34
N PRO A 255 -10.00 -3.36 -15.58
CA PRO A 255 -10.61 -4.24 -16.59
C PRO A 255 -11.95 -4.83 -16.16
N HIS A 256 -12.22 -4.94 -14.86
CA HIS A 256 -13.39 -5.65 -14.31
C HIS A 256 -14.48 -4.70 -13.82
N HIS A 257 -15.16 -4.03 -14.74
CA HIS A 257 -16.15 -2.98 -14.47
C HIS A 257 -17.39 -3.45 -13.68
N GLU A 258 -17.59 -4.76 -13.54
CA GLU A 258 -18.67 -5.40 -12.79
C GLU A 258 -18.46 -5.34 -11.28
N SER A 259 -17.20 -5.16 -10.85
CA SER A 259 -16.77 -5.01 -9.44
C SER A 259 -17.65 -4.01 -8.69
N THR A 260 -18.15 -4.45 -7.53
CA THR A 260 -18.97 -3.60 -6.66
C THR A 260 -18.14 -2.51 -6.00
N LEU A 261 -16.92 -2.86 -5.55
CA LEU A 261 -15.95 -1.93 -4.99
C LEU A 261 -15.52 -0.88 -6.02
N TRP A 262 -15.18 -1.29 -7.24
CA TRP A 262 -14.78 -0.37 -8.31
C TRP A 262 -15.91 0.61 -8.65
N LYS A 263 -17.15 0.12 -8.83
CA LYS A 263 -18.32 0.98 -9.06
C LYS A 263 -18.49 1.99 -7.93
N HIS A 264 -18.34 1.56 -6.68
CA HIS A 264 -18.40 2.45 -5.52
C HIS A 264 -17.30 3.52 -5.56
N VAL A 265 -16.06 3.12 -5.82
CA VAL A 265 -14.90 4.02 -5.94
C VAL A 265 -15.10 5.05 -7.06
N VAL A 266 -15.50 4.60 -8.26
CA VAL A 266 -15.76 5.49 -9.40
C VAL A 266 -16.88 6.47 -9.10
N ASN A 267 -17.97 6.01 -8.47
CA ASN A 267 -19.09 6.88 -8.09
C ASN A 267 -18.70 7.96 -7.07
N GLN A 268 -17.77 7.68 -6.15
CA GLN A 268 -17.27 8.68 -5.20
C GLN A 268 -16.39 9.75 -5.86
N VAL A 269 -15.74 9.43 -6.97
CA VAL A 269 -14.73 10.27 -7.62
C VAL A 269 -15.27 11.03 -8.85
N SER A 270 -16.30 10.51 -9.52
CA SER A 270 -16.78 10.97 -10.84
C SER A 270 -17.29 12.42 -10.86
N GLY A 271 -17.78 12.95 -9.74
CA GLY A 271 -18.25 14.33 -9.60
C GLY A 271 -17.22 15.33 -9.06
N VAL A 272 -16.01 14.87 -8.69
CA VAL A 272 -15.02 15.69 -7.96
C VAL A 272 -13.90 16.09 -8.91
N GLN A 273 -13.56 17.38 -8.96
CA GLN A 273 -12.43 17.86 -9.77
C GLN A 273 -11.07 17.46 -9.14
N PRO A 274 -10.01 17.21 -9.94
CA PRO A 274 -8.67 16.97 -9.40
C PRO A 274 -8.20 18.10 -8.48
N GLY A 275 -7.79 17.76 -7.25
CA GLY A 275 -7.37 18.73 -6.24
C GLY A 275 -8.45 19.12 -5.22
N TYR A 276 -9.63 18.51 -5.28
CA TYR A 276 -10.71 18.65 -4.30
C TYR A 276 -10.96 17.33 -3.55
N SER A 277 -11.61 17.41 -2.39
CA SER A 277 -11.95 16.26 -1.54
C SER A 277 -13.33 15.66 -1.91
N PRO A 278 -13.54 14.32 -1.81
CA PRO A 278 -12.51 13.32 -1.54
C PRO A 278 -11.57 13.14 -2.74
N THR A 279 -10.29 13.00 -2.46
CA THR A 279 -9.28 12.77 -3.50
C THR A 279 -9.37 11.33 -4.02
N SER A 280 -8.99 11.10 -5.28
CA SER A 280 -8.91 9.73 -5.81
C SER A 280 -7.94 8.88 -5.00
N LEU A 281 -6.86 9.50 -4.51
CA LEU A 281 -5.93 8.86 -3.61
C LEU A 281 -6.60 8.38 -2.32
N SER A 282 -7.33 9.25 -1.62
CA SER A 282 -8.02 8.86 -0.38
C SER A 282 -9.07 7.79 -0.62
N VAL A 283 -9.83 7.87 -1.72
CA VAL A 283 -10.87 6.88 -2.03
C VAL A 283 -10.25 5.52 -2.36
N ILE A 284 -9.19 5.48 -3.18
CA ILE A 284 -8.50 4.22 -3.53
C ILE A 284 -7.79 3.62 -2.32
N ASP A 285 -7.11 4.45 -1.54
CA ASP A 285 -6.44 4.00 -0.31
C ASP A 285 -7.45 3.38 0.66
N GLN A 286 -8.59 4.04 0.82
CA GLN A 286 -9.71 3.55 1.61
C GLN A 286 -10.24 2.20 1.08
N ALA A 287 -10.46 2.09 -0.24
CA ALA A 287 -10.94 0.87 -0.88
C ALA A 287 -9.99 -0.33 -0.70
N ILE A 288 -8.68 -0.10 -0.83
CA ILE A 288 -7.65 -1.14 -0.67
C ILE A 288 -7.46 -1.52 0.81
N LYS A 289 -7.56 -0.56 1.73
CA LYS A 289 -7.34 -0.78 3.17
C LYS A 289 -8.60 -1.14 3.96
N GLY A 290 -9.79 -0.99 3.38
CA GLY A 290 -11.08 -1.24 4.02
C GLY A 290 -11.47 -0.21 5.09
N GLN A 291 -11.02 1.04 4.96
CA GLN A 291 -11.40 2.11 5.90
C GLN A 291 -12.75 2.72 5.46
N GLY A 292 -13.51 3.37 6.35
CA GLY A 292 -14.80 4.03 6.00
C GLY A 292 -14.60 5.50 5.58
N PRO A 293 -15.58 6.17 4.91
CA PRO A 293 -15.40 7.55 4.42
C PRO A 293 -15.34 8.60 5.54
N THR A 294 -15.66 8.22 6.77
CA THR A 294 -15.80 9.15 7.90
C THR A 294 -15.56 8.39 9.20
N VAL A 295 -14.31 8.26 9.59
CA VAL A 295 -13.98 8.42 11.00
C VAL A 295 -13.24 9.73 11.07
N MET A 296 -13.98 10.81 11.35
CA MET A 296 -13.39 11.81 12.23
C MET A 296 -12.94 11.04 13.44
N VAL A 297 -11.63 10.95 13.65
CA VAL A 297 -11.09 10.50 14.93
C VAL A 297 -11.71 11.45 15.96
N PHE A 298 -12.76 11.00 16.65
CA PHE A 298 -13.29 11.72 17.79
C PHE A 298 -12.24 11.53 18.89
N GLY A 299 -11.28 12.45 18.91
CA GLY A 299 -10.10 12.41 19.77
C GLY A 299 -8.94 13.09 19.05
N ASP A 300 -8.44 14.18 19.62
CA ASP A 300 -7.37 15.04 19.09
C ASP A 300 -6.00 14.34 18.98
N GLU A 301 -5.85 13.37 18.09
CA GLU A 301 -4.54 12.97 17.58
C GLU A 301 -4.46 13.27 16.08
N PRO A 302 -3.63 14.26 15.66
CA PRO A 302 -3.39 14.51 14.25
C PRO A 302 -2.93 13.20 13.59
N SER A 303 -3.60 12.77 12.53
CA SER A 303 -3.12 11.66 11.73
C SER A 303 -1.77 12.04 11.12
N TYR A 304 -0.69 11.61 11.74
CA TYR A 304 0.67 11.86 11.24
C TYR A 304 0.96 10.91 10.08
N TYR A 305 0.44 11.25 8.90
CA TYR A 305 0.85 10.63 7.64
C TYR A 305 1.90 11.51 6.96
N CYS A 306 2.81 10.87 6.23
CA CYS A 306 3.76 11.56 5.39
C CYS A 306 3.03 12.16 4.19
N THR A 307 3.13 13.48 3.99
CA THR A 307 2.51 14.17 2.85
C THR A 307 3.14 13.86 1.50
N THR A 308 4.26 13.11 1.50
CA THR A 308 5.02 12.75 0.30
C THR A 308 4.66 11.35 -0.19
N CYS A 309 4.85 10.35 0.67
CA CYS A 309 4.61 8.96 0.31
C CYS A 309 3.31 8.39 0.88
N GLY A 310 2.61 9.11 1.76
CA GLY A 310 1.38 8.64 2.42
C GLY A 310 1.59 7.69 3.60
N ASP A 311 2.84 7.38 4.00
CA ASP A 311 3.09 6.45 5.12
C ASP A 311 2.63 7.04 6.45
N GLY A 312 1.92 6.25 7.26
CA GLY A 312 1.57 6.54 8.66
C GLY A 312 2.32 5.62 9.65
N GLN A 313 2.35 6.02 10.93
CA GLN A 313 3.10 5.44 12.07
C GLN A 313 3.17 3.88 12.10
N PRO A 314 4.30 3.30 12.56
CA PRO A 314 5.04 3.70 13.78
C PRO A 314 6.41 4.38 13.55
N VAL A 315 6.61 5.12 12.45
CA VAL A 315 7.77 6.01 12.31
C VAL A 315 7.43 7.40 12.83
N LYS A 316 8.20 7.90 13.79
CA LYS A 316 8.13 9.29 14.28
C LYS A 316 8.16 10.28 13.11
N ILE A 317 7.00 10.76 12.72
CA ILE A 317 6.87 11.77 11.66
C ILE A 317 7.60 13.04 12.08
N MET A 318 8.54 13.48 11.26
CA MET A 318 9.25 14.74 11.42
C MET A 318 8.41 15.86 10.82
N LEU A 319 8.10 16.87 11.61
CA LEU A 319 7.40 18.05 11.11
C LEU A 319 8.37 19.05 10.49
N CYS A 320 7.90 19.83 9.53
CA CYS A 320 8.61 21.00 9.02
C CYS A 320 9.01 21.91 10.20
N ARG A 321 10.30 22.23 10.32
CA ARG A 321 10.83 23.03 11.44
C ARG A 321 10.21 24.42 11.54
N GLU A 322 9.73 24.94 10.40
CA GLU A 322 9.21 26.30 10.28
C GLU A 322 7.70 26.37 10.48
N CYS A 323 6.92 25.71 9.63
CA CYS A 323 5.46 25.80 9.74
C CYS A 323 4.83 24.76 10.67
N LYS A 324 5.52 23.66 10.98
CA LYS A 324 4.99 22.50 11.74
C LYS A 324 3.71 21.84 11.19
N GLU A 325 3.19 22.31 10.06
CA GLU A 325 1.96 21.79 9.42
C GLU A 325 2.21 20.56 8.54
N VAL A 326 3.43 20.36 8.04
CA VAL A 326 3.74 19.28 7.10
C VAL A 326 4.64 18.23 7.73
N GLY A 327 4.21 16.97 7.65
CA GLY A 327 4.91 15.80 8.20
C GLY A 327 5.62 14.94 7.15
N TYR A 328 6.81 14.46 7.50
CA TYR A 328 7.66 13.58 6.69
C TYR A 328 8.09 12.34 7.47
N CYS A 329 8.07 11.17 6.83
CA CYS A 329 8.54 9.93 7.45
C CYS A 329 10.06 9.72 7.34
N SER A 330 10.75 10.47 6.47
CA SER A 330 12.20 10.34 6.26
C SER A 330 12.81 11.62 5.69
N VAL A 331 14.14 11.73 5.77
CA VAL A 331 14.91 12.81 5.13
C VAL A 331 14.68 12.83 3.61
N THR A 332 14.54 11.66 2.98
CA THR A 332 14.23 11.54 1.55
C THR A 332 12.87 12.14 1.21
N CYS A 333 11.82 11.80 1.97
CA CYS A 333 10.48 12.39 1.77
C CYS A 333 10.50 13.90 2.01
N GLN A 334 11.19 14.35 3.06
CA GLN A 334 11.37 15.78 3.34
C GLN A 334 12.01 16.51 2.16
N ARG A 335 13.12 15.99 1.59
CA ARG A 335 13.81 16.60 0.44
C ARG A 335 12.94 16.63 -0.82
N LEU A 336 12.17 15.58 -1.08
CA LEU A 336 11.31 15.50 -2.27
C LEU A 336 10.15 16.49 -2.23
N HIS A 337 9.51 16.62 -1.07
CA HIS A 337 8.36 17.50 -0.91
C HIS A 337 8.75 18.94 -0.56
N TRP A 338 10.01 19.19 -0.15
CA TRP A 338 10.53 20.54 0.07
C TRP A 338 10.33 21.47 -1.15
N PHE A 339 10.52 20.94 -2.37
CA PHE A 339 10.36 21.70 -3.61
C PHE A 339 8.96 22.29 -3.78
N THR A 340 7.93 21.53 -3.41
CA THR A 340 6.54 21.97 -3.52
C THR A 340 6.13 22.76 -2.28
N HIS A 341 6.50 22.29 -1.09
CA HIS A 341 6.16 22.94 0.17
C HIS A 341 6.72 24.37 0.27
N LYS A 342 7.97 24.62 -0.15
CA LYS A 342 8.56 25.97 -0.16
C LYS A 342 7.72 26.96 -0.99
N LYS A 343 7.08 26.49 -2.07
CA LYS A 343 6.23 27.31 -2.93
C LYS A 343 4.89 27.69 -2.29
N PHE A 344 4.41 26.98 -1.28
CA PHE A 344 3.09 27.24 -0.69
C PHE A 344 3.13 27.63 0.80
N CYS A 345 4.21 27.31 1.50
CA CYS A 345 4.40 27.68 2.90
C CYS A 345 4.55 29.19 3.06
N ARG A 346 3.58 29.83 3.72
CA ARG A 346 3.56 31.28 3.97
C ARG A 346 4.76 31.74 4.80
N ILE A 347 5.17 30.93 5.77
CA ILE A 347 6.31 31.21 6.66
C ILE A 347 7.65 31.14 5.91
N LEU A 348 7.84 30.13 5.03
CA LEU A 348 9.06 30.01 4.22
C LEU A 348 9.15 31.07 3.12
N LYS A 349 8.03 31.47 2.51
CA LYS A 349 7.99 32.58 1.55
C LYS A 349 8.42 33.91 2.17
N GLY A 350 7.97 34.18 3.40
CA GLY A 350 8.31 35.41 4.11
C GLY A 350 9.78 35.55 4.53
N LYS A 351 10.54 34.44 4.57
CA LYS A 351 11.97 34.45 4.92
C LYS A 351 12.91 34.62 3.71
N CYS A 352 12.40 34.62 2.47
CA CYS A 352 13.21 34.85 1.26
C CYS A 352 13.27 36.33 0.82
N CYS A 353 12.87 37.27 1.67
CA CYS A 353 12.98 38.70 1.40
C CYS A 353 14.19 39.34 2.10
N TRP A 354 15.41 38.79 1.99
CA TRP A 354 16.67 39.50 2.24
C TRP A 354 17.81 38.83 1.46
#